data_AF-A0A3B5Z3X6-F1
#
_entry.id   AF-A0A3B5Z3X6-F1
#
_cell.length_a   1.000
_cell.length_b   1.000
_cell.length_c   1.000
_cell.angle_alpha   90.00
_cell.angle_beta   90.00
_cell.angle_gamma   90.00
#
_symmetry.space_group_name_H-M   'P 1'
#
loop_
_entity.id
_entity.type
_entity.pdbx_description
1 polymer ?
#
loop_
_entity_poly.entity_id
_entity_poly.type
_entity_poly.pdbx_seq_one_letter_code
_entity_poly.pdbx_strand_id
1 'polypeptide(L)'
;MKRGNVCTLEDHAFAVGNKNVGLGFNLLKQEHVVVEIFYHLKDFESRQYFLTCSVIGLTSIQHNLEPHLPINSMPPAYVAGVLYWMSEPRLMQIHKRVIVSFDVTKMMFDLVPCPSPIAMWSDTSPCQAFVVELEGMLCAVLADPVTEELDIWKLEHGIWNRAYKVYLEGWSGYSLAANIVVPLIVDPRDGRILVNTGRKLGLYDPARRMIEDLYDLDGVLQVASRGQSSRLGMNQDGHITEGEQSFKKCVVSLHGENPLDSKILPLVPLLYEESLASYPPTQSSWGLQQLNLR
;
A
#
# COMPACT_ATOMS: atom_id res chain seq x y z
N MET A 1 11.95 -18.44 -30.49
CA MET A 1 12.60 -17.35 -29.74
C MET A 1 11.79 -17.17 -28.46
N LYS A 2 12.30 -17.57 -27.30
CA LYS A 2 11.56 -17.50 -26.03
C LYS A 2 11.30 -16.03 -25.71
N ARG A 3 10.03 -15.62 -25.64
CA ARG A 3 9.65 -14.32 -25.04
C ARG A 3 10.15 -14.36 -23.61
N GLY A 4 11.14 -13.53 -23.28
CA GLY A 4 11.48 -13.26 -21.90
C GLY A 4 10.22 -12.72 -21.22
N ASN A 5 9.92 -13.22 -20.03
CA ASN A 5 8.92 -12.62 -19.16
C ASN A 5 9.36 -11.18 -18.89
N VAL A 6 8.78 -10.23 -19.62
CA VAL A 6 8.73 -8.85 -19.20
C VAL A 6 7.84 -8.89 -17.96
N CYS A 7 8.41 -8.67 -16.77
CA CYS A 7 7.62 -8.35 -15.59
C CYS A 7 6.70 -7.20 -15.99
N THR A 8 5.41 -7.50 -16.15
CA THR A 8 4.41 -6.46 -16.35
C THR A 8 4.42 -5.59 -15.10
N LEU A 9 4.29 -4.28 -15.27
CA LEU A 9 4.26 -3.28 -14.19
C LEU A 9 3.20 -3.56 -13.11
N GLU A 10 2.31 -4.54 -13.35
CA GLU A 10 1.25 -4.98 -12.44
C GLU A 10 1.72 -6.04 -11.42
N ASP A 11 2.88 -6.67 -11.62
CA ASP A 11 3.48 -7.62 -10.67
C ASP A 11 4.48 -6.88 -9.77
N HIS A 12 3.95 -5.99 -8.94
CA HIS A 12 4.73 -5.33 -7.88
C HIS A 12 4.24 -5.79 -6.50
N ALA A 13 5.10 -5.67 -5.49
CA ALA A 13 4.83 -6.16 -4.12
C ALA A 13 3.55 -5.59 -3.46
N PHE A 14 3.05 -4.47 -3.97
CA PHE A 14 1.83 -3.82 -3.48
C PHE A 14 0.54 -4.21 -4.22
N ALA A 15 0.62 -4.99 -5.30
CA ALA A 15 -0.54 -5.38 -6.11
C ALA A 15 -1.04 -6.76 -5.68
N VAL A 16 -2.36 -6.96 -5.76
CA VAL A 16 -3.01 -8.24 -5.47
C VAL A 16 -3.72 -8.74 -6.73
N GLY A 17 -2.92 -9.14 -7.73
CA GLY A 17 -3.44 -9.60 -9.02
C GLY A 17 -4.42 -8.61 -9.65
N ASN A 18 -5.66 -9.07 -9.90
CA ASN A 18 -6.74 -8.25 -10.46
C ASN A 18 -7.68 -7.66 -9.39
N LYS A 19 -7.28 -7.69 -8.11
CA LYS A 19 -8.04 -7.18 -6.98
C LYS A 19 -7.32 -6.00 -6.34
N ASN A 20 -8.10 -5.09 -5.76
CA ASN A 20 -7.64 -4.07 -4.84
C ASN A 20 -8.48 -4.14 -3.57
N VAL A 21 -7.82 -4.13 -2.41
CA VAL A 21 -8.48 -4.25 -1.10
C VAL A 21 -8.11 -3.06 -0.24
N GLY A 22 -9.13 -2.36 0.26
CA GLY A 22 -8.99 -1.31 1.26
C GLY A 22 -9.60 -1.73 2.59
N LEU A 23 -8.89 -1.44 3.68
CA LEU A 23 -9.40 -1.61 5.03
C LEU A 23 -9.65 -0.23 5.64
N GLY A 24 -10.90 0.04 6.04
CA GLY A 24 -11.29 1.24 6.74
C GLY A 24 -11.99 0.93 8.07
N PHE A 25 -12.36 1.99 8.78
CA PHE A 25 -13.13 1.91 10.00
C PHE A 25 -14.36 2.83 9.92
N ASN A 26 -15.53 2.29 10.25
CA ASN A 26 -16.78 3.04 10.36
C ASN A 26 -16.96 3.48 11.81
N LEU A 27 -16.76 4.77 12.08
CA LEU A 27 -16.86 5.33 13.43
C LEU A 27 -18.30 5.29 13.99
N LEU A 28 -19.33 5.42 13.14
CA LEU A 28 -20.71 5.40 13.61
C LEU A 28 -21.14 4.01 14.08
N LYS A 29 -20.72 2.97 13.34
CA LYS A 29 -21.04 1.57 13.63
C LYS A 29 -20.02 0.87 14.51
N GLN A 30 -18.86 1.49 14.75
CA GLN A 30 -17.72 0.91 15.48
C GLN A 30 -17.27 -0.43 14.89
N GLU A 31 -17.21 -0.53 13.55
CA GLU A 31 -16.80 -1.74 12.85
C GLU A 31 -15.73 -1.46 11.78
N HIS A 32 -14.87 -2.45 11.54
CA HIS A 32 -14.00 -2.44 10.37
C HIS A 32 -14.82 -2.73 9.11
N VAL A 33 -14.43 -2.07 8.02
CA VAL A 33 -15.05 -2.22 6.71
C VAL A 33 -13.97 -2.55 5.70
N VAL A 34 -14.16 -3.63 4.96
CA VAL A 34 -13.31 -4.01 3.84
C VAL A 34 -14.00 -3.57 2.55
N VAL A 35 -13.27 -2.86 1.70
CA VAL A 35 -13.71 -2.48 0.35
C VAL A 35 -12.88 -3.28 -0.63
N GLU A 36 -13.53 -4.15 -1.40
CA GLU A 36 -12.89 -4.98 -2.40
C GLU A 36 -13.33 -4.52 -3.78
N ILE A 37 -12.37 -4.11 -4.61
CA ILE A 37 -12.59 -3.81 -6.01
C ILE A 37 -11.93 -4.92 -6.83
N PHE A 38 -12.69 -5.55 -7.71
CA PHE A 38 -12.22 -6.70 -8.49
C PHE A 38 -12.41 -6.45 -9.98
N TYR A 39 -11.35 -6.60 -10.76
CA TYR A 39 -11.40 -6.52 -12.21
C TYR A 39 -11.66 -7.90 -12.81
N HIS A 40 -12.84 -8.08 -13.39
CA HIS A 40 -13.16 -9.26 -14.21
C HIS A 40 -12.53 -9.16 -15.61
N LEU A 41 -12.39 -7.95 -16.12
CA LEU A 41 -11.71 -7.63 -17.37
C LEU A 41 -10.88 -6.38 -17.16
N LYS A 42 -9.62 -6.42 -17.61
CA LYS A 42 -8.69 -5.29 -17.60
C LYS A 42 -7.85 -5.36 -18.87
N ASP A 43 -8.24 -4.62 -19.89
CA ASP A 43 -7.54 -4.58 -21.18
C ASP A 43 -7.08 -3.14 -21.48
N PHE A 44 -5.76 -2.94 -21.41
CA PHE A 44 -5.15 -1.65 -21.68
C PHE A 44 -5.07 -1.31 -23.18
N GLU A 45 -5.12 -2.30 -24.07
CA GLU A 45 -5.04 -2.07 -25.51
C GLU A 45 -6.37 -1.55 -26.04
N SER A 46 -7.48 -2.23 -25.72
CA SER A 46 -8.82 -1.77 -26.08
C SER A 46 -9.39 -0.71 -25.12
N ARG A 47 -8.70 -0.47 -23.99
CA ARG A 47 -9.16 0.36 -22.85
C ARG A 47 -10.49 -0.10 -22.25
N GLN A 48 -10.87 -1.37 -22.48
CA GLN A 48 -12.06 -1.96 -21.90
C GLN A 48 -11.76 -2.52 -20.52
N TYR A 49 -12.69 -2.30 -19.60
CA TYR A 49 -12.62 -2.90 -18.27
C TYR A 49 -14.03 -3.24 -17.79
N PHE A 50 -14.10 -4.26 -16.93
CA PHE A 50 -15.28 -4.58 -16.15
C PHE A 50 -14.83 -4.88 -14.73
N LEU A 51 -15.34 -4.10 -13.79
CA LEU A 51 -15.02 -4.21 -12.38
C LEU A 51 -16.28 -4.36 -11.54
N THR A 52 -16.13 -4.93 -10.35
CA THR A 52 -17.16 -4.96 -9.31
C THR A 52 -16.56 -4.41 -8.02
N CYS A 53 -17.40 -3.81 -7.17
CA CYS A 53 -17.03 -3.47 -5.80
C CYS A 53 -17.93 -4.18 -4.80
N SER A 54 -17.33 -4.71 -3.75
CA SER A 54 -18.03 -5.22 -2.58
C SER A 54 -17.52 -4.51 -1.33
N VAL A 55 -18.45 -4.12 -0.46
CA VAL A 55 -18.16 -3.48 0.82
C VAL A 55 -18.67 -4.40 1.92
N ILE A 56 -17.75 -4.89 2.73
CA ILE A 56 -17.97 -5.93 3.73
C ILE A 56 -17.72 -5.32 5.11
N GLY A 57 -18.79 -5.14 5.89
CA GLY A 57 -18.73 -4.84 7.31
C GLY A 57 -19.02 -6.08 8.15
N LEU A 58 -18.95 -5.96 9.48
CA LEU A 58 -19.24 -7.06 10.40
C LEU A 58 -20.71 -7.51 10.30
N THR A 59 -21.60 -6.57 10.03
CA THR A 59 -23.06 -6.78 10.07
C THR A 59 -23.76 -6.65 8.72
N SER A 60 -23.04 -6.22 7.67
CA SER A 60 -23.64 -5.97 6.36
C SER A 60 -22.64 -6.21 5.24
N ILE A 61 -23.13 -6.79 4.15
CA ILE A 61 -22.40 -6.87 2.89
C ILE A 61 -23.20 -6.11 1.84
N GLN A 62 -22.54 -5.21 1.12
CA GLN A 62 -23.08 -4.53 -0.04
C GLN A 62 -22.27 -4.91 -1.28
N HIS A 63 -22.97 -5.20 -2.37
CA HIS A 63 -22.38 -5.57 -3.65
C HIS A 63 -22.75 -4.55 -4.71
N ASN A 64 -21.97 -4.53 -5.80
CA ASN A 64 -22.24 -3.76 -7.01
C ASN A 64 -22.32 -2.25 -6.77
N LEU A 65 -21.56 -1.74 -5.80
CA LEU A 65 -21.22 -0.33 -5.81
C LEU A 65 -20.27 -0.11 -6.98
N GLU A 66 -20.59 0.82 -7.88
CA GLU A 66 -19.70 1.09 -9.02
C GLU A 66 -18.77 2.24 -8.64
N PRO A 67 -17.46 2.02 -8.45
CA PRO A 67 -16.53 3.13 -8.44
C PRO A 67 -16.64 3.82 -9.81
N HIS A 68 -16.78 5.13 -9.80
CA HIS A 68 -17.04 5.92 -11.01
C HIS A 68 -15.96 5.76 -12.09
N LEU A 69 -14.75 5.38 -11.69
CA LEU A 69 -13.57 5.28 -12.54
C LEU A 69 -12.74 4.05 -12.15
N PRO A 70 -12.00 3.46 -13.10
CA PRO A 70 -11.05 2.41 -12.79
C PRO A 70 -9.92 2.99 -11.92
N ILE A 71 -9.48 2.22 -10.94
CA ILE A 71 -8.36 2.51 -10.04
C ILE A 71 -7.11 1.70 -10.40
N ASN A 72 -5.94 2.23 -10.07
CA ASN A 72 -4.68 1.52 -10.28
C ASN A 72 -4.50 0.37 -9.27
N SER A 73 -3.42 -0.40 -9.42
CA SER A 73 -3.14 -1.56 -8.57
C SER A 73 -2.53 -1.21 -7.21
N MET A 74 -2.39 0.08 -6.86
CA MET A 74 -1.86 0.49 -5.58
C MET A 74 -2.93 0.44 -4.49
N PRO A 75 -2.58 0.00 -3.27
CA PRO A 75 -3.52 -0.02 -2.15
C PRO A 75 -3.99 1.40 -1.82
N PRO A 76 -5.16 1.54 -1.19
CA PRO A 76 -5.67 2.85 -0.83
C PRO A 76 -4.91 3.50 0.32
N ALA A 77 -4.91 4.83 0.32
CA ALA A 77 -4.68 5.60 1.54
C ALA A 77 -5.97 5.67 2.35
N TYR A 78 -5.89 5.54 3.68
CA TYR A 78 -7.03 5.75 4.58
C TYR A 78 -6.82 7.01 5.39
N VAL A 79 -7.69 8.01 5.23
CA VAL A 79 -7.62 9.28 5.94
C VAL A 79 -9.00 9.64 6.47
N ALA A 80 -9.10 9.83 7.78
CA ALA A 80 -10.30 10.35 8.46
C ALA A 80 -11.63 9.66 8.05
N GLY A 81 -11.64 8.33 7.91
CA GLY A 81 -12.86 7.59 7.55
C GLY A 81 -13.09 7.41 6.04
N VAL A 82 -12.15 7.85 5.20
CA VAL A 82 -12.28 7.79 3.74
C VAL A 82 -11.09 7.01 3.15
N LEU A 83 -11.38 6.10 2.24
CA LEU A 83 -10.38 5.38 1.45
C LEU A 83 -10.15 6.11 0.13
N TYR A 84 -8.90 6.23 -0.30
CA TYR A 84 -8.52 6.95 -1.52
C TYR A 84 -7.64 6.09 -2.40
N TRP A 85 -7.95 6.05 -3.69
CA TRP A 85 -7.15 5.40 -4.73
C TRP A 85 -6.83 6.40 -5.83
N MET A 86 -5.71 6.18 -6.52
CA MET A 86 -5.44 6.87 -7.77
C MET A 86 -6.14 6.15 -8.92
N SER A 87 -6.76 6.91 -9.83
CA SER A 87 -7.38 6.33 -11.03
C SER A 87 -6.35 5.66 -11.95
N GLU A 88 -6.81 4.74 -12.79
CA GLU A 88 -6.02 4.07 -13.83
C GLU A 88 -6.24 4.74 -15.20
N PRO A 89 -5.44 5.75 -15.56
CA PRO A 89 -5.69 6.56 -16.75
C PRO A 89 -5.54 5.76 -18.06
N ARG A 90 -4.81 4.63 -18.06
CA ARG A 90 -4.68 3.76 -19.24
C ARG A 90 -6.01 3.15 -19.69
N LEU A 91 -6.93 2.94 -18.75
CA LEU A 91 -8.28 2.41 -19.01
C LEU A 91 -9.30 3.54 -19.24
N MET A 92 -8.86 4.80 -19.19
CA MET A 92 -9.72 5.97 -19.29
C MET A 92 -9.58 6.61 -20.67
N GLN A 93 -10.66 7.23 -21.14
CA GLN A 93 -10.64 8.04 -22.37
C GLN A 93 -10.09 9.46 -22.13
N ILE A 94 -10.06 9.88 -20.87
CA ILE A 94 -9.51 11.16 -20.44
C ILE A 94 -8.06 10.97 -19.99
N HIS A 95 -7.15 11.76 -20.54
CA HIS A 95 -5.71 11.75 -20.21
C HIS A 95 -5.43 12.51 -18.89
N LYS A 96 -6.31 12.29 -17.91
CA LYS A 96 -6.29 12.97 -16.63
C LYS A 96 -6.44 11.96 -15.50
N ARG A 97 -5.53 12.03 -14.53
CA ARG A 97 -5.62 11.32 -13.26
C ARG A 97 -6.58 12.03 -12.32
N VAL A 98 -7.37 11.25 -11.60
CA VAL A 98 -8.29 11.70 -10.57
C VAL A 98 -8.13 10.76 -9.38
N ILE A 99 -8.34 11.25 -8.17
CA ILE A 99 -8.36 10.41 -6.97
C ILE A 99 -9.80 9.95 -6.76
N VAL A 100 -10.00 8.64 -6.74
CA VAL A 100 -11.28 8.01 -6.39
C VAL A 100 -11.31 7.87 -4.88
N SER A 101 -12.37 8.37 -4.24
CA SER A 101 -12.55 8.29 -2.79
C SER A 101 -13.80 7.49 -2.45
N PHE A 102 -13.77 6.80 -1.30
CA PHE A 102 -14.91 6.09 -0.74
C PHE A 102 -15.08 6.47 0.73
N ASP A 103 -16.18 7.15 1.04
CA ASP A 103 -16.55 7.49 2.41
C ASP A 103 -17.17 6.26 3.09
N VAL A 104 -16.45 5.68 4.06
CA VAL A 104 -16.87 4.44 4.73
C VAL A 104 -18.16 4.63 5.53
N THR A 105 -18.42 5.85 6.00
CA THR A 105 -19.60 6.17 6.80
C THR A 105 -20.81 6.36 5.91
N LYS A 106 -20.66 7.12 4.82
CA LYS A 106 -21.74 7.39 3.86
C LYS A 106 -21.98 6.25 2.88
N MET A 107 -21.02 5.33 2.74
CA MET A 107 -21.01 4.27 1.73
C MET A 107 -21.14 4.83 0.30
N MET A 108 -20.39 5.89 0.01
CA MET A 108 -20.47 6.60 -1.26
C MET A 108 -19.10 6.86 -1.85
N PHE A 109 -19.01 6.72 -3.17
CA PHE A 109 -17.86 7.16 -3.95
C PHE A 109 -17.95 8.66 -4.25
N ASP A 110 -16.80 9.30 -4.33
CA ASP A 110 -16.65 10.68 -4.81
C ASP A 110 -15.27 10.84 -5.48
N LEU A 111 -15.07 11.94 -6.20
CA LEU A 111 -13.87 12.23 -6.96
C LEU A 111 -13.15 13.45 -6.40
N VAL A 112 -11.86 13.28 -6.10
CA VAL A 112 -10.98 14.36 -5.65
C VAL A 112 -10.01 14.74 -6.79
N PRO A 113 -9.92 16.02 -7.17
CA PRO A 113 -8.95 16.46 -8.17
C PRO A 113 -7.51 16.21 -7.72
N CYS A 114 -6.67 15.70 -8.63
CA CYS A 114 -5.22 15.62 -8.42
C CYS A 114 -4.56 17.01 -8.44
N PRO A 115 -3.39 17.18 -7.79
CA PRO A 115 -2.56 18.36 -8.00
C PRO A 115 -2.13 18.46 -9.47
N SER A 116 -2.03 19.68 -9.99
CA SER A 116 -1.78 19.94 -11.42
C SER A 116 -0.59 19.16 -12.02
N PRO A 117 0.57 19.03 -11.34
CA PRO A 117 1.71 18.26 -11.87
C PRO A 117 1.46 16.76 -12.01
N ILE A 118 0.51 16.21 -11.23
CA ILE A 118 0.17 14.78 -11.22
C ILE A 118 -1.03 14.49 -12.12
N ALA A 119 -1.93 15.48 -12.25
CA ALA A 119 -3.20 15.36 -12.94
C ALA A 119 -3.04 14.97 -14.41
N MET A 120 -2.01 15.47 -15.09
CA MET A 120 -1.80 15.13 -16.50
C MET A 120 -1.11 13.77 -16.65
N TRP A 121 -1.64 12.95 -17.54
CA TRP A 121 -1.06 11.65 -17.88
C TRP A 121 -0.80 11.55 -19.39
N SER A 122 0.23 10.78 -19.75
CA SER A 122 0.58 10.46 -21.13
C SER A 122 1.03 9.01 -21.21
N ASP A 123 0.61 8.30 -22.25
CA ASP A 123 1.00 6.91 -22.55
C ASP A 123 2.53 6.77 -22.73
N THR A 124 3.22 7.88 -23.05
CA THR A 124 4.69 7.94 -23.20
C THR A 124 5.42 8.24 -21.90
N SER A 125 4.72 8.68 -20.86
CA SER A 125 5.34 9.03 -19.59
C SER A 125 5.58 7.76 -18.77
N PRO A 126 6.83 7.51 -18.33
CA PRO A 126 7.12 6.40 -17.43
C PRO A 126 6.73 6.73 -15.98
N CYS A 127 6.29 7.96 -15.70
CA CYS A 127 5.97 8.40 -14.35
C CYS A 127 4.75 7.68 -13.82
N GLN A 128 4.84 7.22 -12.58
CA GLN A 128 3.75 6.58 -11.88
C GLN A 128 3.16 7.53 -10.83
N ALA A 129 1.88 7.37 -10.55
CA ALA A 129 1.22 8.16 -9.52
C ALA A 129 0.34 7.28 -8.66
N PHE A 130 0.32 7.59 -7.37
CA PHE A 130 -0.48 6.91 -6.36
C PHE A 130 -0.76 7.84 -5.19
N VAL A 131 -1.55 7.39 -4.23
CA VAL A 131 -1.87 8.14 -3.03
C VAL A 131 -1.37 7.40 -1.80
N VAL A 132 -1.03 8.17 -0.78
CA VAL A 132 -0.58 7.67 0.54
C VAL A 132 -1.19 8.56 1.62
N GLU A 133 -1.21 8.05 2.84
CA GLU A 133 -1.44 8.86 4.03
C GLU A 133 -0.08 9.22 4.62
N LEU A 134 0.16 10.52 4.87
CA LEU A 134 1.32 10.96 5.65
C LEU A 134 0.87 12.05 6.63
N GLU A 135 1.28 11.91 7.88
CA GLU A 135 1.00 12.87 8.96
C GLU A 135 -0.52 13.12 9.16
N GLY A 136 -1.34 12.09 8.97
CA GLY A 136 -2.80 12.13 9.06
C GLY A 136 -3.47 12.78 7.86
N MET A 137 -2.76 12.99 6.75
CA MET A 137 -3.24 13.78 5.61
C MET A 137 -3.13 13.01 4.30
N LEU A 138 -4.04 13.30 3.37
CA LEU A 138 -4.01 12.71 2.04
C LEU A 138 -2.86 13.33 1.23
N CYS A 139 -1.98 12.46 0.74
CA CYS A 139 -0.87 12.83 -0.11
C CYS A 139 -0.97 12.13 -1.47
N ALA A 140 -0.62 12.85 -2.54
CA ALA A 140 -0.44 12.31 -3.88
C ALA A 140 1.04 12.28 -4.21
N VAL A 141 1.52 11.13 -4.69
CA VAL A 141 2.92 10.88 -5.03
C VAL A 141 3.03 10.76 -6.53
N LEU A 142 4.01 11.45 -7.12
CA LEU A 142 4.46 11.24 -8.49
C LEU A 142 5.88 10.68 -8.44
N ALA A 143 6.04 9.44 -8.88
CA ALA A 143 7.32 8.79 -9.02
C ALA A 143 7.82 8.98 -10.45
N ASP A 144 8.97 9.64 -10.61
CA ASP A 144 9.62 9.86 -11.90
C ASP A 144 10.90 9.03 -12.01
N PRO A 145 10.89 7.91 -12.75
CA PRO A 145 12.06 7.06 -12.92
C PRO A 145 13.15 7.67 -13.83
N VAL A 146 12.85 8.76 -14.55
CA VAL A 146 13.87 9.44 -15.38
C VAL A 146 14.80 10.26 -14.50
N THR A 147 14.22 10.94 -13.52
CA THR A 147 14.97 11.78 -12.57
C THR A 147 15.32 11.05 -11.28
N GLU A 148 14.77 9.84 -11.06
CA GLU A 148 14.86 9.10 -9.80
C GLU A 148 14.36 9.95 -8.61
N GLU A 149 13.20 10.59 -8.80
CA GLU A 149 12.60 11.49 -7.82
C GLU A 149 11.17 11.07 -7.46
N LEU A 150 10.83 11.15 -6.18
CA LEU A 150 9.43 11.20 -5.73
C LEU A 150 9.05 12.63 -5.45
N ASP A 151 7.98 13.09 -6.08
CA ASP A 151 7.35 14.37 -5.79
C ASP A 151 6.04 14.16 -5.01
N ILE A 152 5.99 14.64 -3.77
CA ILE A 152 4.92 14.35 -2.82
C ILE A 152 4.15 15.64 -2.53
N TRP A 153 2.86 15.61 -2.82
CA TRP A 153 1.92 16.70 -2.63
C TRP A 153 0.92 16.35 -1.55
N LYS A 154 0.62 17.29 -0.66
CA LYS A 154 -0.29 17.10 0.48
C LYS A 154 -1.53 17.97 0.31
N LEU A 155 -2.69 17.41 0.60
CA LEU A 155 -3.98 18.12 0.53
C LEU A 155 -4.31 18.74 1.89
N GLU A 156 -4.20 20.06 1.99
CA GLU A 156 -4.51 20.80 3.22
C GLU A 156 -5.55 21.88 2.91
N HIS A 157 -6.64 21.90 3.67
CA HIS A 157 -7.74 22.88 3.51
C HIS A 157 -8.29 22.94 2.06
N GLY A 158 -8.31 21.80 1.36
CA GLY A 158 -8.78 21.71 -0.02
C GLY A 158 -7.77 22.18 -1.08
N ILE A 159 -6.55 22.53 -0.68
CA ILE A 159 -5.49 23.00 -1.57
C ILE A 159 -4.33 22.01 -1.55
N TRP A 160 -3.82 21.67 -2.73
CA TRP A 160 -2.61 20.88 -2.85
C TRP A 160 -1.36 21.74 -2.74
N ASN A 161 -0.49 21.38 -1.81
CA ASN A 161 0.84 21.98 -1.68
C ASN A 161 1.91 20.91 -1.80
N ARG A 162 3.05 21.26 -2.40
CA ARG A 162 4.21 20.37 -2.43
C ARG A 162 4.73 20.22 -0.99
N ALA A 163 4.79 19.00 -0.49
CA ALA A 163 5.21 18.70 0.88
C ALA A 163 6.66 18.19 0.92
N TYR A 164 6.98 17.21 0.08
CA TYR A 164 8.30 16.57 0.11
C TYR A 164 8.81 16.28 -1.29
N LYS A 165 10.13 16.23 -1.42
CA LYS A 165 10.82 15.74 -2.61
C LYS A 165 11.90 14.75 -2.17
N VAL A 166 11.80 13.50 -2.64
CA VAL A 166 12.76 12.44 -2.32
C VAL A 166 13.63 12.19 -3.53
N TYR A 167 14.94 12.21 -3.33
CA TYR A 167 15.94 11.94 -4.37
C TYR A 167 16.52 10.54 -4.15
N LEU A 168 16.41 9.69 -5.17
CA LEU A 168 16.78 8.27 -5.12
C LEU A 168 17.94 7.92 -6.06
N GLU A 169 18.47 8.91 -6.79
CA GLU A 169 19.64 8.73 -7.65
C GLU A 169 20.81 8.11 -6.87
N GLY A 170 21.42 7.07 -7.42
CA GLY A 170 22.52 6.32 -6.79
C GLY A 170 22.09 5.23 -5.80
N TRP A 171 20.81 5.15 -5.44
CA TRP A 171 20.28 4.14 -4.52
C TRP A 171 19.60 2.99 -5.28
N SER A 172 20.38 2.06 -5.82
CA SER A 172 19.87 0.98 -6.68
C SER A 172 18.78 0.10 -6.03
N GLY A 173 18.83 -0.07 -4.70
CA GLY A 173 17.80 -0.77 -3.93
C GLY A 173 16.43 -0.07 -3.90
N TYR A 174 16.39 1.21 -4.26
CA TYR A 174 15.20 2.07 -4.28
C TYR A 174 15.01 2.73 -5.65
N SER A 175 15.69 2.26 -6.71
CA SER A 175 15.50 2.83 -8.05
C SER A 175 14.05 2.65 -8.51
N LEU A 176 13.45 3.74 -8.98
CA LEU A 176 12.08 3.82 -9.47
C LEU A 176 11.90 3.13 -10.83
N ALA A 177 13.00 2.89 -11.55
CA ALA A 177 12.97 2.10 -12.77
C ALA A 177 12.70 0.61 -12.50
N ALA A 178 13.05 0.13 -11.30
CA ALA A 178 12.93 -1.27 -10.91
C ALA A 178 11.92 -1.54 -9.79
N ASN A 179 11.56 -0.50 -9.01
CA ASN A 179 10.73 -0.66 -7.81
C ASN A 179 9.63 0.39 -7.75
N ILE A 180 8.60 0.08 -6.97
CA ILE A 180 7.69 1.07 -6.42
C ILE A 180 8.26 1.47 -5.06
N VAL A 181 8.46 2.76 -4.81
CA VAL A 181 8.93 3.27 -3.52
C VAL A 181 7.80 4.05 -2.88
N VAL A 182 7.28 3.53 -1.76
CA VAL A 182 6.15 4.10 -1.03
C VAL A 182 6.66 4.79 0.24
N PRO A 183 6.48 6.10 0.41
CA PRO A 183 6.69 6.75 1.69
C PRO A 183 5.59 6.33 2.68
N LEU A 184 5.98 5.91 3.88
CA LEU A 184 5.08 5.36 4.89
C LEU A 184 4.81 6.31 6.05
N ILE A 185 5.85 6.97 6.55
CA ILE A 185 5.75 7.89 7.70
C ILE A 185 6.86 8.93 7.63
N VAL A 186 6.58 10.12 8.16
CA VAL A 186 7.55 11.19 8.37
C VAL A 186 7.81 11.32 9.86
N ASP A 187 9.07 11.29 10.28
CA ASP A 187 9.48 11.51 11.66
C ASP A 187 9.21 12.99 12.02
N PRO A 188 8.34 13.28 12.99
CA PRO A 188 7.99 14.67 13.33
C PRO A 188 9.16 15.46 13.96
N ARG A 189 10.24 14.79 14.39
CA ARG A 189 11.37 15.43 15.07
C ARG A 189 12.39 16.00 14.10
N ASP A 190 12.66 15.27 13.02
CA ASP A 190 13.74 15.60 12.08
C ASP A 190 13.33 15.52 10.60
N GLY A 191 12.08 15.15 10.30
CA GLY A 191 11.54 15.10 8.95
C GLY A 191 12.05 13.93 8.09
N ARG A 192 12.75 12.96 8.69
CA ARG A 192 13.17 11.75 7.98
C ARG A 192 11.95 10.93 7.55
N ILE A 193 12.05 10.30 6.38
CA ILE A 193 10.92 9.61 5.75
C ILE A 193 11.21 8.12 5.70
N LEU A 194 10.36 7.30 6.30
CA LEU A 194 10.43 5.85 6.13
C LEU A 194 9.90 5.50 4.73
N VAL A 195 10.71 4.80 3.94
CA VAL A 195 10.37 4.36 2.59
C VAL A 195 10.33 2.84 2.50
N ASN A 196 9.41 2.32 1.71
CA ASN A 196 9.15 0.90 1.53
C ASN A 196 9.09 0.52 0.05
N THR A 197 9.75 -0.57 -0.33
CA THR A 197 9.64 -1.15 -1.69
C THR A 197 8.79 -2.42 -1.76
N GLY A 198 8.22 -2.81 -0.62
CA GLY A 198 7.60 -4.11 -0.38
C GLY A 198 8.62 -5.21 -0.07
N ARG A 199 9.91 -4.97 -0.35
CA ARG A 199 11.01 -5.90 -0.07
C ARG A 199 12.11 -5.29 0.80
N LYS A 200 12.20 -3.96 0.83
CA LYS A 200 13.17 -3.21 1.62
C LYS A 200 12.50 -2.08 2.38
N LEU A 201 13.03 -1.79 3.56
CA LEU A 201 12.70 -0.62 4.35
C LEU A 201 13.96 0.22 4.56
N GLY A 202 13.84 1.51 4.29
CA GLY A 202 14.91 2.47 4.48
C GLY A 202 14.41 3.75 5.13
N LEU A 203 15.28 4.44 5.84
CA LEU A 203 15.02 5.75 6.40
C LEU A 203 15.74 6.81 5.56
N TYR A 204 14.97 7.59 4.82
CA TYR A 204 15.46 8.68 3.99
C TYR A 204 15.69 9.93 4.84
N ASP A 205 16.88 10.52 4.72
CA ASP A 205 17.25 11.81 5.29
C ASP A 205 17.19 12.89 4.20
N PRO A 206 16.20 13.81 4.24
CA PRO A 206 16.08 14.89 3.25
C PRO A 206 17.24 15.88 3.27
N ALA A 207 17.88 16.11 4.42
CA ALA A 207 18.97 17.06 4.56
C ALA A 207 20.25 16.51 3.92
N ARG A 208 20.49 15.20 4.09
CA ARG A 208 21.68 14.52 3.55
C ARG A 208 21.46 13.87 2.19
N ARG A 209 20.20 13.69 1.79
CA ARG A 209 19.75 12.94 0.60
C ARG A 209 20.32 11.52 0.58
N MET A 210 20.27 10.86 1.74
CA MET A 210 20.76 9.49 1.90
C MET A 210 19.69 8.60 2.48
N ILE A 211 19.79 7.31 2.19
CA ILE A 211 18.94 6.28 2.78
C ILE A 211 19.78 5.43 3.72
N GLU A 212 19.32 5.28 4.96
CA GLU A 212 19.82 4.26 5.88
C GLU A 212 18.95 3.00 5.71
N ASP A 213 19.54 1.90 5.25
CA ASP A 213 18.84 0.62 5.12
C ASP A 213 18.52 0.04 6.50
N LEU A 214 17.24 -0.19 6.77
CA LEU A 214 16.76 -0.77 8.04
C LEU A 214 16.46 -2.26 7.90
N TYR A 215 15.97 -2.66 6.72
CA TYR A 215 15.63 -4.05 6.42
C TYR A 215 15.74 -4.32 4.92
N ASP A 216 16.29 -5.48 4.57
CA ASP A 216 16.41 -5.95 3.19
C ASP A 216 16.07 -7.45 3.10
N LEU A 217 14.87 -7.76 2.61
CA LEU A 217 14.41 -9.14 2.45
C LEU A 217 15.28 -9.92 1.46
N ASP A 218 15.82 -9.27 0.42
CA ASP A 218 16.66 -9.94 -0.58
C ASP A 218 17.97 -10.41 0.03
N GLY A 219 18.57 -9.54 0.86
CA GLY A 219 19.75 -9.88 1.63
C GLY A 219 19.51 -11.09 2.53
N VAL A 220 18.39 -11.08 3.26
CA VAL A 220 18.01 -12.18 4.16
C VAL A 220 17.79 -13.49 3.41
N LEU A 221 17.06 -13.47 2.29
CA LEU A 221 16.78 -14.66 1.48
C LEU A 221 18.06 -15.24 0.85
N GLN A 222 19.00 -14.40 0.43
CA GLN A 222 20.29 -14.89 -0.09
C GLN A 222 21.17 -15.53 0.99
N VAL A 223 21.17 -15.00 2.22
CA VAL A 223 21.89 -15.60 3.35
C VAL A 223 21.25 -16.94 3.74
N ALA A 224 19.92 -17.01 3.78
CA ALA A 224 19.19 -18.26 4.07
C ALA A 224 19.46 -19.34 3.01
N SER A 225 19.50 -18.97 1.73
CA SER A 225 19.83 -19.89 0.63
C SER A 225 21.28 -20.41 0.71
N ARG A 226 22.24 -19.56 1.07
CA ARG A 226 23.64 -19.99 1.32
C ARG A 226 23.79 -20.84 2.58
N GLY A 227 22.99 -20.57 3.62
CA GLY A 227 22.94 -21.38 4.85
C GLY A 227 22.33 -22.78 4.63
N GLN A 228 21.36 -22.90 3.73
CA GLN A 228 20.78 -24.21 3.37
C GLN A 228 21.72 -25.06 2.51
N SER A 229 22.55 -24.45 1.65
CA SER A 229 23.57 -25.20 0.88
C SER A 229 24.69 -25.79 1.75
N SER A 230 24.84 -25.36 3.01
CA SER A 230 25.91 -25.80 3.92
C SER A 230 25.43 -26.70 5.06
N ARG A 231 24.12 -27.02 5.15
CA ARG A 231 23.55 -27.86 6.22
C ARG A 231 22.76 -29.05 5.68
N LEU A 232 23.47 -29.98 5.04
CA LEU A 232 23.11 -31.41 5.07
C LEU A 232 23.78 -32.02 6.32
N GLY A 233 23.17 -31.77 7.48
CA GLY A 233 23.61 -32.27 8.78
C GLY A 233 22.67 -31.74 9.86
N MET A 234 22.01 -32.67 10.56
CA MET A 234 20.86 -32.43 11.44
C MET A 234 21.11 -31.39 12.56
N ASN A 235 20.13 -30.50 12.79
CA ASN A 235 19.34 -30.42 14.02
C ASN A 235 18.32 -29.28 13.93
N GLN A 236 17.14 -29.53 14.52
CA GLN A 236 16.03 -28.60 14.68
C GLN A 236 16.37 -27.53 15.75
N ASP A 237 15.60 -26.44 15.72
CA ASP A 237 15.62 -25.25 16.57
C ASP A 237 16.52 -24.09 16.10
N GLY A 238 15.88 -23.08 15.50
CA GLY A 238 16.51 -21.83 15.07
C GLY A 238 15.51 -20.69 15.07
N HIS A 239 15.50 -19.93 16.16
CA HIS A 239 14.68 -18.75 16.45
C HIS A 239 14.84 -17.62 15.40
N ILE A 240 13.72 -17.19 14.80
CA ILE A 240 13.60 -15.94 14.03
C ILE A 240 13.63 -14.78 15.05
N THR A 241 14.79 -14.17 15.31
CA THR A 241 14.89 -13.13 16.38
C THR A 241 15.59 -11.83 15.96
N GLU A 242 16.44 -11.84 14.93
CA GLU A 242 17.22 -10.64 14.57
C GLU A 242 16.41 -9.58 13.80
N GLY A 243 15.55 -10.00 12.86
CA GLY A 243 14.72 -9.08 12.08
C GLY A 243 13.66 -8.35 12.94
N GLU A 244 13.03 -9.07 13.87
CA GLU A 244 12.06 -8.49 14.79
C GLU A 244 12.70 -7.50 15.77
N GLN A 245 13.93 -7.76 16.22
CA GLN A 245 14.64 -6.86 17.14
C GLN A 245 15.04 -5.54 16.45
N SER A 246 15.48 -5.59 15.18
CA SER A 246 15.78 -4.39 14.40
C SER A 246 14.52 -3.54 14.17
N PHE A 247 13.40 -4.20 13.84
CA PHE A 247 12.11 -3.53 13.63
C PHE A 247 11.57 -2.89 14.92
N LYS A 248 11.59 -3.63 16.05
CA LYS A 248 11.22 -3.10 17.37
C LYS A 248 12.10 -1.92 17.77
N LYS A 249 13.41 -1.97 17.50
CA LYS A 249 14.34 -0.87 17.77
C LYS A 249 14.02 0.37 16.92
N CYS A 250 13.61 0.20 15.66
CA CYS A 250 13.19 1.33 14.82
C CYS A 250 11.92 2.00 15.33
N VAL A 251 10.91 1.22 15.74
CA VAL A 251 9.66 1.74 16.33
C VAL A 251 9.95 2.46 17.65
N VAL A 252 10.85 1.92 18.47
CA VAL A 252 11.32 2.57 19.72
C VAL A 252 12.15 3.82 19.42
N SER A 253 12.96 3.85 18.36
CA SER A 253 13.70 5.07 17.99
C SER A 253 12.76 6.18 17.53
N LEU A 254 11.64 5.87 16.87
CA LEU A 254 10.60 6.84 16.48
C LEU A 254 9.81 7.39 17.68
N HIS A 255 9.62 6.57 18.74
CA HIS A 255 8.99 6.98 19.99
C HIS A 255 10.02 7.08 21.12
N GLY A 256 10.58 8.30 21.32
CA GLY A 256 11.62 8.59 22.32
C GLY A 256 11.44 7.89 23.68
N GLU A 257 12.58 7.52 24.28
CA GLU A 257 12.72 6.65 25.45
C GLU A 257 11.75 6.96 26.61
N ASN A 258 10.67 6.18 26.72
CA ASN A 258 9.99 5.87 27.98
C ASN A 258 9.13 4.60 27.82
N PRO A 259 9.62 3.43 28.25
CA PRO A 259 8.89 2.18 28.15
C PRO A 259 8.02 2.00 29.40
N LEU A 260 6.89 2.71 29.52
CA LEU A 260 5.82 2.45 30.51
C LEU A 260 4.66 3.45 30.33
N ASP A 261 3.85 3.26 29.29
CA ASP A 261 2.39 3.41 29.31
C ASP A 261 1.90 2.89 27.95
N SER A 262 1.69 1.58 27.85
CA SER A 262 1.36 0.88 26.62
C SER A 262 -0.08 1.19 26.18
N LYS A 263 -0.34 2.42 25.75
CA LYS A 263 -1.38 2.70 24.78
C LYS A 263 -0.83 2.24 23.44
N ILE A 264 -1.16 1.00 23.13
CA ILE A 264 -0.97 0.33 21.84
C ILE A 264 -1.20 1.36 20.73
N LEU A 265 -0.12 1.76 20.05
CA LEU A 265 -0.23 2.43 18.75
C LEU A 265 -1.12 1.53 17.89
N PRO A 266 -2.16 2.06 17.22
CA PRO A 266 -2.88 1.26 16.25
C PRO A 266 -1.93 0.98 15.09
N LEU A 267 -1.25 -0.17 15.16
CA LEU A 267 -0.45 -0.76 14.09
C LEU A 267 -1.42 -1.24 13.00
N VAL A 268 -1.92 -0.30 12.20
CA VAL A 268 -2.60 -0.57 10.93
C VAL A 268 -2.16 0.57 10.01
N PRO A 269 -1.24 0.35 9.03
CA PRO A 269 -1.30 -0.74 8.05
C PRO A 269 0.08 -1.39 7.79
N LEU A 270 0.32 -2.55 8.39
CA LEU A 270 1.39 -3.50 7.98
C LEU A 270 0.78 -4.88 7.71
N LEU A 271 -0.39 -4.91 7.08
CA LEU A 271 -1.04 -6.14 6.67
C LEU A 271 -1.15 -6.13 5.14
N TYR A 272 -0.05 -6.46 4.48
CA TYR A 272 -0.11 -7.06 3.15
C TYR A 272 -0.47 -8.55 3.34
N GLU A 273 -1.32 -9.08 2.47
CA GLU A 273 -2.26 -10.20 2.71
C GLU A 273 -1.76 -11.49 3.39
N GLU A 274 -0.45 -11.77 3.45
CA GLU A 274 0.06 -13.00 4.09
C GLU A 274 -0.30 -13.10 5.59
N SER A 275 -0.52 -11.97 6.26
CA SER A 275 -0.95 -11.95 7.66
C SER A 275 -2.48 -11.95 7.86
N LEU A 276 -3.28 -11.87 6.77
CA LEU A 276 -4.75 -12.04 6.86
C LEU A 276 -5.19 -13.49 6.65
N ALA A 277 -4.40 -14.29 5.93
CA ALA A 277 -4.63 -15.73 5.77
C ALA A 277 -4.41 -16.54 7.08
N SER A 278 -3.84 -15.92 8.12
CA SER A 278 -3.53 -16.54 9.41
C SER A 278 -4.53 -16.22 10.52
N TYR A 279 -5.60 -15.46 10.25
CA TYR A 279 -6.73 -15.37 11.18
C TYR A 279 -7.58 -16.64 11.04
N PRO A 280 -7.66 -17.50 12.07
CA PRO A 280 -8.62 -18.58 12.02
C PRO A 280 -10.03 -17.97 11.96
N PRO A 281 -10.93 -18.47 11.11
CA PRO A 281 -12.33 -18.11 11.24
C PRO A 281 -12.75 -18.52 12.64
N THR A 282 -13.11 -17.57 13.49
CA THR A 282 -13.76 -17.88 14.75
C THR A 282 -15.06 -18.60 14.40
N GLN A 283 -15.06 -19.93 14.57
CA GLN A 283 -16.27 -20.73 14.67
C GLN A 283 -17.06 -20.18 15.85
N SER A 284 -18.03 -19.30 15.58
CA SER A 284 -19.10 -19.07 16.53
C SER A 284 -19.97 -20.32 16.52
N SER A 285 -19.76 -21.16 17.53
CA SER A 285 -20.63 -22.28 17.88
C SER A 285 -22.05 -21.78 18.13
N TRP A 286 -22.93 -21.96 17.16
CA TRP A 286 -24.37 -22.04 17.39
C TRP A 286 -24.89 -23.32 16.74
N GLY A 287 -25.46 -24.17 17.59
CA GLY A 287 -25.79 -25.55 17.29
C GLY A 287 -26.73 -25.71 16.09
N LEU A 288 -26.34 -26.61 15.20
CA LEU A 288 -27.24 -27.25 14.27
C LEU A 288 -28.25 -28.10 15.07
N GLN A 289 -29.47 -27.59 15.26
CA GLN A 289 -30.63 -28.46 15.34
C GLN A 289 -31.28 -28.49 13.95
N GLN A 290 -31.10 -29.63 13.29
CA GLN A 290 -31.83 -30.04 12.10
C GLN A 290 -33.34 -30.05 12.41
N LEU A 291 -34.12 -29.29 11.66
CA LEU A 291 -35.53 -29.59 11.44
C LEU A 291 -35.63 -30.22 10.04
N ASN A 292 -35.72 -31.55 10.04
CA ASN A 292 -36.21 -32.36 8.93
C ASN A 292 -37.66 -31.97 8.64
N LEU A 293 -37.96 -31.55 7.41
CA LEU A 293 -39.28 -31.78 6.83
C LEU A 293 -39.12 -32.19 5.36
N ARG A 294 -39.61 -33.40 5.10
CA ARG A 294 -40.15 -33.81 3.80
C ARG A 294 -41.37 -32.96 3.46
#